data_AF-A0A7R7VJZ5-F1
#
_entry.id   AF-A0A7R7VJZ5-F1
#
_cell.length_a   1.000
_cell.length_b   1.000
_cell.length_c   1.000
_cell.angle_alpha   90.00
_cell.angle_beta   90.00
_cell.angle_gamma   90.00
#
_symmetry.space_group_name_H-M   'P 1'
#
loop_
_entity.id
_entity.type
_entity.pdbx_description
1 polymer ?
#
loop_
_entity_poly.entity_id
_entity_poly.type
_entity_poly.pdbx_seq_one_letter_code
_entity_poly.pdbx_strand_id
1 'polypeptide(L)'
;MNHLVPSLGAGKMSSSDPNSKIDLLDLPEVTARKIKKANAPPKELENNGLVSFVEHVLFPASLLLDGERSFKVDREGAEPLVYKGIESLKQDYVADVLTPQLLKPAVNLALRRLLDPIQNEFTSSPEWQEIEKKAYPTEAPKEKKQKTKKDKGSKYPGAAKAEEQAEQGKEPSQATASDVGKSASEAMDKLSVQ
;
A
#
# COMPACT_ATOMS: atom_id res chain seq x y z
N MET A 1 12.08 19.33 -26.03
CA MET A 1 11.22 18.16 -25.76
C MET A 1 11.42 17.76 -24.30
N ASN A 2 10.35 17.53 -23.54
CA ASN A 2 10.46 17.16 -22.13
C ASN A 2 10.69 15.64 -21.98
N HIS A 3 11.46 15.25 -20.96
CA HIS A 3 11.67 13.85 -20.62
C HIS A 3 10.39 13.23 -20.04
N LEU A 4 10.11 11.98 -20.44
CA LEU A 4 9.03 11.20 -19.83
C LEU A 4 9.56 10.53 -18.57
N VAL A 5 8.92 10.82 -17.44
CA VAL A 5 9.24 10.17 -16.17
C VAL A 5 8.72 8.74 -16.19
N PRO A 6 9.54 7.72 -15.86
CA PRO A 6 9.09 6.34 -15.77
C PRO A 6 8.02 6.16 -14.69
N SER A 7 7.24 5.08 -14.80
CA SER A 7 6.27 4.77 -13.75
C SER A 7 6.96 4.35 -12.44
N LEU A 8 6.21 4.38 -11.35
CA LEU A 8 6.69 3.84 -10.07
C LEU A 8 6.85 2.32 -10.11
N GLY A 9 6.17 1.63 -11.03
CA GLY A 9 6.36 0.20 -11.29
C GLY A 9 7.41 -0.06 -12.38
N ALA A 10 7.74 -1.33 -12.60
CA ALA A 10 8.55 -1.75 -13.75
C ALA A 10 7.71 -1.64 -15.03
N GLY A 11 7.73 -0.49 -15.70
CA GLY A 11 7.05 -0.30 -16.99
C GLY A 11 6.57 1.13 -17.29
N LYS A 12 5.72 1.24 -18.32
CA LYS A 12 5.06 2.49 -18.72
C LYS A 12 4.03 2.93 -17.67
N MET A 13 3.94 4.25 -17.43
CA MET A 13 2.84 4.83 -16.65
C MET A 13 1.51 4.47 -17.33
N SER A 14 0.71 3.63 -16.71
CA SER A 14 -0.62 3.29 -17.22
C SER A 14 -1.66 3.96 -16.36
N SER A 15 -2.53 4.79 -16.97
CA SER A 15 -3.64 5.41 -16.24
C SER A 15 -4.62 4.37 -15.68
N SER A 16 -4.54 3.11 -16.10
CA SER A 16 -5.44 2.02 -15.70
C SER A 16 -5.01 1.27 -14.45
N ASP A 17 -3.74 1.37 -14.01
CA ASP A 17 -3.31 0.82 -12.71
C ASP A 17 -3.17 1.96 -11.69
N PRO A 18 -4.11 2.07 -10.72
CA PRO A 18 -4.08 3.09 -9.68
C PRO A 18 -2.80 3.10 -8.84
N ASN A 19 -2.06 1.98 -8.79
CA ASN A 19 -0.80 1.88 -8.03
C ASN A 19 0.42 2.35 -8.82
N SER A 20 0.30 2.50 -10.15
CA SER A 20 1.43 2.87 -11.01
C SER A 20 1.66 4.39 -11.10
N LYS A 21 0.69 5.20 -10.66
CA LYS A 21 0.74 6.66 -10.61
C LYS A 21 0.53 7.21 -9.20
N ILE A 22 1.13 8.35 -8.89
CA ILE A 22 0.75 9.17 -7.73
C ILE A 22 -0.16 10.29 -8.23
N ASP A 23 -1.31 10.40 -7.58
CA ASP A 23 -2.27 11.47 -7.82
C ASP A 23 -1.92 12.70 -6.98
N LEU A 24 -2.32 13.88 -7.44
CA LEU A 24 -2.08 15.14 -6.72
C LEU A 24 -2.87 15.19 -5.41
N LEU A 25 -4.03 14.52 -5.39
CA LEU A 25 -4.95 14.44 -4.26
C LEU A 25 -4.78 13.15 -3.44
N ASP A 26 -3.76 12.33 -3.72
CA ASP A 26 -3.50 11.11 -2.94
C ASP A 26 -3.15 11.46 -1.49
N LEU A 27 -3.92 10.92 -0.54
CA LEU A 27 -3.62 11.07 0.89
C LEU A 27 -2.18 10.64 1.23
N PRO A 28 -1.55 11.21 2.27
CA PRO A 28 -0.15 10.92 2.60
C PRO A 28 0.15 9.42 2.78
N GLU A 29 -0.81 8.67 3.35
CA GLU A 29 -0.70 7.22 3.53
C GLU A 29 -0.74 6.44 2.20
N VAL A 30 -1.49 6.92 1.22
CA VAL A 30 -1.58 6.30 -0.11
C VAL A 30 -0.28 6.53 -0.85
N THR A 31 0.23 7.76 -0.84
CA THR A 31 1.52 8.12 -1.44
C THR A 31 2.66 7.32 -0.83
N ALA A 32 2.72 7.22 0.51
CA ALA A 32 3.74 6.42 1.19
C ALA A 32 3.67 4.93 0.79
N ARG A 33 2.46 4.36 0.68
CA ARG A 33 2.27 2.98 0.21
C ARG A 33 2.71 2.78 -1.23
N LYS A 34 2.43 3.73 -2.12
CA LYS A 34 2.84 3.68 -3.54
C LYS A 34 4.36 3.76 -3.68
N ILE A 35 5.01 4.71 -3.00
CA ILE A 35 6.48 4.83 -2.98
C ILE A 35 7.14 3.57 -2.38
N LYS A 36 6.55 3.00 -1.32
CA LYS A 36 7.06 1.74 -0.73
C LYS A 36 7.03 0.58 -1.73
N LYS A 37 5.99 0.49 -2.55
CA LYS A 37 5.84 -0.54 -3.60
C LYS A 37 6.61 -0.25 -4.88
N ALA A 38 7.14 0.96 -5.04
CA ALA A 38 7.84 1.35 -6.25
C ALA A 38 9.07 0.47 -6.52
N ASN A 39 9.33 0.24 -7.80
CA ASN A 39 10.49 -0.50 -8.29
C ASN A 39 11.76 0.31 -8.04
N ALA A 40 12.65 -0.22 -7.22
CA ALA A 40 13.93 0.37 -6.88
C ALA A 40 14.93 -0.75 -6.57
N PRO A 41 15.37 -1.49 -7.61
CA PRO A 41 16.34 -2.56 -7.44
C PRO A 41 17.67 -2.01 -6.91
N PRO A 42 18.31 -2.66 -5.91
CA PRO A 42 19.55 -2.18 -5.33
C PRO A 42 20.66 -2.15 -6.38
N LYS A 43 21.48 -1.09 -6.36
CA LYS A 43 22.63 -0.87 -7.27
C LYS A 43 22.29 -0.77 -8.76
N GLU A 44 21.01 -0.77 -9.13
CA GLU A 44 20.56 -0.74 -10.52
C GLU A 44 19.81 0.55 -10.85
N LEU A 45 20.30 1.26 -11.87
CA LEU A 45 19.74 2.53 -12.35
C LEU A 45 18.73 2.31 -13.48
N GLU A 46 18.87 1.24 -14.25
CA GLU A 46 17.97 0.92 -15.34
C GLU A 46 16.57 0.57 -14.79
N ASN A 47 15.53 1.16 -15.37
CA ASN A 47 14.14 0.98 -14.93
C ASN A 47 13.86 1.36 -13.46
N ASN A 48 14.69 2.23 -12.88
CA ASN A 48 14.49 2.76 -11.54
C ASN A 48 13.66 4.05 -11.56
N GLY A 49 12.35 3.89 -11.41
CA GLY A 49 11.40 5.01 -11.46
C GLY A 49 11.67 6.06 -10.38
N LEU A 50 12.18 5.66 -9.21
CA LEU A 50 12.45 6.61 -8.12
C LEU A 50 13.65 7.50 -8.40
N VAL A 51 14.76 6.94 -8.91
CA VAL A 51 15.95 7.73 -9.25
C VAL A 51 15.63 8.72 -10.37
N SER A 52 14.90 8.28 -11.40
CA SER A 52 14.47 9.17 -12.49
C SER A 52 13.48 10.25 -12.02
N PHE A 53 12.60 9.92 -11.06
CA PHE A 53 11.71 10.89 -10.43
C PHE A 53 12.49 11.95 -9.64
N VAL A 54 13.55 11.56 -8.93
CA VAL A 54 14.42 12.50 -8.22
C VAL A 54 15.11 13.45 -9.22
N GLU A 55 15.65 12.90 -10.31
CA GLU A 55 16.34 13.66 -11.38
C GLU A 55 15.46 14.71 -12.04
N HIS A 56 14.26 14.32 -12.46
CA HIS A 56 13.42 15.15 -13.33
C HIS A 56 12.34 15.93 -12.59
N VAL A 57 12.00 15.56 -11.35
CA VAL A 57 10.94 16.22 -10.58
C VAL A 57 11.50 16.86 -9.32
N LEU A 58 12.11 16.08 -8.43
CA LEU A 58 12.48 16.59 -7.10
C LEU A 58 13.64 17.59 -7.13
N PHE A 59 14.68 17.35 -7.95
CA PHE A 59 15.78 18.30 -8.11
C PHE A 59 15.34 19.63 -8.74
N PRO A 60 14.59 19.65 -9.86
CA PRO A 60 14.06 20.90 -10.38
C PRO A 60 13.11 21.59 -9.41
N ALA A 61 12.29 20.84 -8.68
CA ALA A 61 11.36 21.40 -7.72
C ALA A 61 12.07 22.00 -6.50
N SER A 62 13.16 21.40 -6.00
CA SER A 62 13.91 21.97 -4.88
C SER A 62 14.58 23.29 -5.23
N LEU A 63 14.98 23.50 -6.49
CA LEU A 63 15.43 24.82 -6.94
C LEU A 63 14.34 25.89 -6.80
N LEU A 64 13.08 25.55 -7.10
CA LEU A 64 11.96 26.48 -7.03
C LEU A 64 11.48 26.73 -5.59
N LEU A 65 11.55 25.71 -4.74
CA LEU A 65 11.11 25.80 -3.35
C LEU A 65 12.17 26.39 -2.41
N ASP A 66 13.42 25.93 -2.55
CA ASP A 66 14.51 26.19 -1.61
C ASP A 66 15.59 27.11 -2.20
N GLY A 67 15.51 27.45 -3.50
CA GLY A 67 16.49 28.29 -4.18
C GLY A 67 17.79 27.57 -4.59
N GLU A 68 17.95 26.30 -4.23
CA GLU A 68 19.10 25.48 -4.60
C GLU A 68 18.65 24.06 -5.03
N ARG A 69 19.29 23.52 -6.07
CA ARG A 69 19.11 22.11 -6.47
C ARG A 69 19.76 21.21 -5.45
N SER A 70 18.98 20.70 -4.50
CA SER A 70 19.45 19.72 -3.54
C SER A 70 18.42 18.61 -3.30
N PHE A 71 18.92 17.44 -2.91
CA PHE A 71 18.12 16.31 -2.44
C PHE A 71 18.77 15.74 -1.18
N LYS A 72 18.03 15.77 -0.07
CA LYS A 72 18.50 15.31 1.24
C LYS A 72 17.91 13.96 1.58
N VAL A 73 18.76 13.05 2.04
CA VAL A 73 18.39 11.71 2.53
C VAL A 73 18.84 11.60 3.98
N ASP A 74 17.87 11.53 4.89
CA ASP A 74 18.15 11.34 6.31
C ASP A 74 18.55 9.89 6.59
N ARG A 75 19.54 9.70 7.47
CA ARG A 75 20.04 8.39 7.89
C ARG A 75 19.98 8.30 9.40
N GLU A 76 19.46 7.19 9.93
CA GLU A 76 19.46 6.97 11.37
C GLU A 76 20.89 6.74 11.87
N GLY A 77 21.32 7.53 12.86
CA GLY A 77 22.62 7.39 13.50
C GLY A 77 23.84 7.79 12.65
N ALA A 78 23.63 8.42 11.49
CA ALA A 78 24.69 8.93 10.62
C ALA A 78 24.33 10.31 10.09
N GLU A 79 25.32 11.04 9.56
CA GLU A 79 25.06 12.31 8.91
C GLU A 79 24.14 12.14 7.69
N PRO A 80 23.22 13.07 7.42
CA PRO A 80 22.35 13.01 6.24
C PRO A 80 23.18 13.12 4.96
N LEU A 81 22.77 12.39 3.92
CA LEU A 81 23.37 12.52 2.59
C LEU A 81 22.69 13.70 1.89
N VAL A 82 23.49 14.64 1.39
CA VAL A 82 23.00 15.81 0.65
C VAL A 82 23.60 15.79 -0.74
N TYR A 83 22.73 15.60 -1.73
CA TYR A 83 23.10 15.58 -3.14
C TYR A 83 22.80 16.93 -3.76
N LYS A 84 23.79 17.56 -4.41
CA LYS A 84 23.60 18.78 -5.22
C LYS A 84 23.49 18.51 -6.73
N GLY A 85 23.68 17.27 -7.13
CA GLY A 85 23.63 16.81 -8.50
C GLY A 85 23.13 15.38 -8.56
N ILE A 86 22.61 14.98 -9.72
CA ILE A 86 22.10 13.63 -9.91
C ILE A 86 23.23 12.61 -10.07
N GLU A 87 24.39 13.04 -10.58
CA GLU A 87 25.55 12.19 -10.82
C GLU A 87 26.06 11.55 -9.53
N SER A 88 26.21 12.34 -8.45
CA SER A 88 26.66 11.81 -7.15
C SER A 88 25.62 10.88 -6.53
N LEU A 89 24.33 11.18 -6.69
CA LEU A 89 23.26 10.29 -6.24
C LEU A 89 23.30 8.94 -6.98
N LYS A 90 23.44 8.96 -8.31
CA LYS A 90 23.55 7.76 -9.14
C LYS A 90 24.79 6.93 -8.78
N GLN A 91 25.93 7.58 -8.55
CA GLN A 91 27.16 6.92 -8.10
C GLN A 91 26.98 6.23 -6.75
N ASP A 92 26.44 6.94 -5.76
CA ASP A 92 26.20 6.38 -4.42
C ASP A 92 25.17 5.25 -4.42
N TYR A 93 24.19 5.31 -5.32
CA TYR A 93 23.19 4.26 -5.48
C TYR A 93 23.81 2.97 -6.02
N VAL A 94 24.66 3.08 -7.06
CA VAL A 94 25.40 1.93 -7.63
C VAL A 94 26.44 1.40 -6.63
N ALA A 95 27.07 2.29 -5.87
CA ALA A 95 28.02 1.94 -4.81
C ALA A 95 27.35 1.37 -3.55
N ASP A 96 26.02 1.30 -3.50
CA ASP A 96 25.22 0.80 -2.35
C ASP A 96 25.36 1.63 -1.07
N VAL A 97 25.85 2.87 -1.19
CA VAL A 97 25.87 3.87 -0.11
C VAL A 97 24.46 4.42 0.10
N LEU A 98 23.75 4.68 -0.99
CA LEU A 98 22.35 5.04 -1.01
C LEU A 98 21.50 3.81 -1.35
N THR A 99 20.94 3.18 -0.33
CA THR A 99 20.10 1.99 -0.52
C THR A 99 18.64 2.34 -0.84
N PRO A 100 17.87 1.43 -1.47
CA PRO A 100 16.42 1.64 -1.68
C PRO A 100 15.65 1.97 -0.38
N GLN A 101 16.09 1.43 0.76
CA GLN A 101 15.50 1.63 2.07
C GLN A 101 15.68 3.06 2.57
N LEU A 102 16.78 3.73 2.20
CA LEU A 102 17.03 5.15 2.48
C LEU A 102 16.36 6.06 1.44
N LEU A 103 16.42 5.67 0.16
CA LEU A 103 15.86 6.46 -0.94
C LEU A 103 14.34 6.63 -0.83
N LYS A 104 13.60 5.55 -0.56
CA LYS A 104 12.13 5.56 -0.56
C LYS A 104 11.53 6.56 0.46
N PRO A 105 11.93 6.55 1.75
CA PRO A 105 11.46 7.54 2.71
C PRO A 105 11.82 8.98 2.31
N ALA A 106 13.04 9.22 1.83
CA ALA A 106 13.48 10.56 1.42
C ALA A 106 12.67 11.09 0.23
N VAL A 107 12.41 10.25 -0.79
CA VAL A 107 11.53 10.60 -1.91
C VAL A 107 10.12 10.92 -1.43
N ASN A 108 9.56 10.12 -0.50
CA ASN A 108 8.24 10.37 0.04
C ASN A 108 8.16 11.71 0.79
N LEU A 109 9.17 12.05 1.60
CA LEU A 109 9.24 13.33 2.29
C LEU A 109 9.33 14.51 1.33
N ALA A 110 10.22 14.43 0.34
CA ALA A 110 10.38 15.47 -0.67
C ALA A 110 9.11 15.66 -1.51
N LEU A 111 8.46 14.56 -1.90
CA LEU A 111 7.20 14.60 -2.64
C LEU A 111 6.06 15.22 -1.82
N ARG A 112 5.97 14.91 -0.53
CA ARG A 112 4.96 15.51 0.36
C ARG A 112 5.08 17.03 0.44
N ARG A 113 6.29 17.58 0.41
CA ARG A 113 6.48 19.05 0.34
C ARG A 113 5.80 19.69 -0.87
N LEU A 114 5.64 18.94 -1.97
CA LEU A 114 4.93 19.39 -3.17
C LEU A 114 3.42 19.15 -3.09
N LEU A 115 2.99 18.02 -2.51
CA LEU A 115 1.59 17.61 -2.50
C LEU A 115 0.78 18.21 -1.34
N ASP A 116 1.38 18.36 -0.15
CA ASP A 116 0.71 18.85 1.05
C ASP A 116 -0.01 20.20 0.83
N PRO A 117 0.56 21.24 0.16
CA PRO A 117 -0.18 22.49 -0.08
C PRO A 117 -1.41 22.30 -0.99
N ILE A 118 -1.32 21.46 -2.01
CA ILE A 118 -2.43 21.16 -2.93
C ILE A 118 -3.56 20.45 -2.18
N GLN A 119 -3.20 19.48 -1.34
CA GLN A 119 -4.16 18.74 -0.52
C GLN A 119 -4.85 19.63 0.50
N ASN A 120 -4.11 20.56 1.11
CA ASN A 120 -4.68 21.52 2.06
C ASN A 120 -5.69 22.44 1.37
N GLU A 121 -5.39 22.92 0.17
CA GLU A 121 -6.30 23.76 -0.62
C GLU A 121 -7.55 22.97 -1.05
N PHE A 122 -7.38 21.73 -1.53
CA PHE A 122 -8.49 20.85 -1.88
C PHE A 122 -9.39 20.50 -0.67
N THR A 123 -8.79 20.22 0.49
CA THR A 123 -9.53 19.91 1.72
C THR A 123 -10.31 21.13 2.23
N SER A 124 -9.76 22.32 2.04
CA SER A 124 -10.37 23.58 2.47
C SER A 124 -11.44 24.12 1.51
N SER A 125 -11.56 23.56 0.30
CA SER A 125 -12.49 24.03 -0.74
C SER A 125 -13.60 23.00 -1.02
N PRO A 126 -14.80 23.18 -0.42
CA PRO A 126 -15.96 22.33 -0.72
C PRO A 126 -16.36 22.38 -2.20
N GLU A 127 -16.21 23.54 -2.84
CA GLU A 127 -16.50 23.71 -4.27
C GLU A 127 -15.61 22.83 -5.14
N TRP A 128 -14.30 22.78 -4.85
CA TRP A 128 -13.37 21.93 -5.59
C TRP A 128 -13.71 20.44 -5.41
N GLN A 129 -14.08 20.03 -4.18
CA GLN A 129 -14.52 18.66 -3.91
C GLN A 129 -15.80 18.29 -4.67
N GLU A 130 -16.75 19.21 -4.83
CA GLU A 130 -17.93 18.99 -5.65
C GLU A 130 -17.60 18.84 -7.13
N ILE A 131 -16.71 19.68 -7.64
CA ILE A 131 -16.25 19.61 -9.03
C ILE A 131 -15.55 18.28 -9.29
N GLU A 132 -14.68 17.82 -8.40
CA GLU A 132 -14.00 16.53 -8.52
C GLU A 132 -15.00 15.38 -8.62
N LYS A 133 -16.01 15.33 -7.75
CA LYS A 133 -17.06 14.30 -7.76
C LYS A 133 -17.89 14.31 -9.04
N LYS A 134 -18.16 15.50 -9.61
CA LYS A 134 -18.89 15.65 -10.88
C LYS A 134 -18.02 15.26 -12.08
N ALA A 135 -16.73 15.61 -12.06
CA ALA A 135 -15.79 15.36 -13.14
C ALA A 135 -15.33 13.89 -13.21
N TYR A 136 -15.18 13.26 -12.04
CA TYR A 136 -14.76 11.87 -11.90
C TYR A 136 -15.76 11.09 -11.04
N PRO A 137 -16.96 10.77 -11.58
CA PRO A 137 -17.91 9.89 -10.90
C PRO A 137 -17.22 8.55 -10.65
N THR A 138 -17.10 8.15 -9.39
CA THR A 138 -16.50 6.88 -9.04
C THR A 138 -17.40 5.78 -9.60
N GLU A 139 -16.97 5.11 -10.68
CA GLU A 139 -17.67 3.93 -11.17
C GLU A 139 -17.76 2.93 -10.01
N ALA A 140 -18.98 2.55 -9.65
CA ALA A 140 -19.24 1.60 -8.57
C ALA A 140 -18.33 0.37 -8.75
N PRO A 141 -17.66 -0.10 -7.69
CA PRO A 141 -16.80 -1.26 -7.79
C PRO A 141 -17.61 -2.43 -8.34
N LYS A 142 -17.26 -2.91 -9.54
CA LYS A 142 -17.87 -4.10 -10.15
C LYS A 142 -17.88 -5.20 -9.10
N GLU A 143 -19.07 -5.56 -8.64
CA GLU A 143 -19.26 -6.62 -7.66
C GLU A 143 -18.45 -7.84 -8.11
N LYS A 144 -17.50 -8.26 -7.28
CA LYS A 144 -16.83 -9.54 -7.46
C LYS A 144 -17.94 -10.59 -7.39
N LYS A 145 -18.35 -11.14 -8.56
CA LYS A 145 -19.27 -12.28 -8.65
C LYS A 145 -18.87 -13.29 -7.58
N GLN A 146 -19.72 -13.45 -6.56
CA GLN A 146 -19.56 -14.49 -5.56
C GLN A 146 -19.41 -15.82 -6.31
N LYS A 147 -18.29 -16.51 -6.11
CA LYS A 147 -18.15 -17.89 -6.57
C LYS A 147 -19.22 -18.69 -5.84
N THR A 148 -20.27 -19.09 -6.55
CA THR A 148 -21.21 -20.12 -6.11
C THR A 148 -20.39 -21.35 -5.70
N LYS A 149 -20.49 -21.77 -4.43
CA LYS A 149 -19.92 -23.04 -3.98
C LYS A 149 -20.48 -24.13 -4.88
N LYS A 150 -19.63 -24.81 -5.65
CA LYS A 150 -20.01 -26.08 -6.28
C LYS A 150 -20.21 -27.07 -5.14
N ASP A 151 -21.44 -27.52 -4.98
CA ASP A 151 -21.77 -28.69 -4.18
C ASP A 151 -21.00 -29.88 -4.75
N LYS A 152 -19.93 -30.27 -4.07
CA LYS A 152 -19.23 -31.53 -4.36
C LYS A 152 -20.07 -32.60 -3.70
N GLY A 153 -21.08 -33.08 -4.44
CA GLY A 153 -21.91 -34.21 -4.04
C GLY A 153 -21.05 -35.36 -3.50
N SER A 154 -21.50 -35.92 -2.38
CA SER A 154 -20.84 -37.00 -1.66
C SER A 154 -20.80 -38.29 -2.48
N LYS A 155 -19.76 -38.46 -3.31
CA LYS A 155 -19.42 -39.75 -3.92
C LYS A 155 -18.45 -40.51 -3.01
N TYR A 156 -18.98 -41.02 -1.90
CA TYR A 156 -18.39 -42.17 -1.21
C TYR A 156 -19.42 -43.31 -1.26
N PRO A 157 -19.27 -44.30 -2.15
CA PRO A 157 -20.09 -45.50 -2.14
C PRO A 157 -19.53 -46.41 -1.05
N GLY A 158 -20.12 -46.38 0.15
CA GLY A 158 -19.63 -47.22 1.25
C GLY A 158 -20.32 -47.11 2.60
N ALA A 159 -21.38 -46.31 2.76
CA ALA A 159 -22.12 -46.21 4.03
C ALA A 159 -23.40 -47.07 4.07
N ALA A 160 -23.58 -47.99 3.11
CA ALA A 160 -24.60 -49.04 3.22
C ALA A 160 -24.02 -50.23 4.01
N LYS A 161 -23.70 -50.01 5.28
CA LYS A 161 -23.47 -51.05 6.31
C LYS A 161 -23.16 -50.41 7.66
N ALA A 162 -24.16 -49.75 8.24
CA ALA A 162 -24.29 -49.56 9.68
C ALA A 162 -25.73 -49.17 10.06
N GLU A 163 -26.73 -49.69 9.33
CA GLU A 163 -28.13 -49.74 9.81
C GLU A 163 -28.37 -51.17 10.29
N GLU A 164 -27.78 -51.52 11.42
CA GLU A 164 -28.23 -52.65 12.26
C GLU A 164 -27.38 -52.64 13.53
N GLN A 165 -27.72 -51.76 14.47
CA GLN A 165 -27.84 -52.14 15.88
C GLN A 165 -28.35 -50.96 16.73
N ALA A 166 -29.40 -51.30 17.47
CA ALA A 166 -29.89 -50.65 18.69
C ALA A 166 -30.71 -49.37 18.53
N GLU A 167 -31.99 -49.58 18.20
CA GLU A 167 -33.08 -49.01 18.98
C GLU A 167 -32.76 -49.08 20.49
N GLN A 168 -32.80 -47.94 21.18
CA GLN A 168 -33.55 -47.72 22.44
C GLN A 168 -33.17 -46.39 23.09
N GLY A 169 -34.15 -45.46 23.18
CA GLY A 169 -34.33 -44.66 24.40
C GLY A 169 -34.15 -43.14 24.32
N LYS A 170 -35.30 -42.44 24.39
CA LYS A 170 -35.59 -41.14 25.04
C LYS A 170 -35.19 -39.81 24.36
N GLU A 171 -36.22 -39.06 23.94
CA GLU A 171 -36.35 -37.59 24.10
C GLU A 171 -36.49 -37.22 25.60
N PRO A 172 -36.32 -35.94 26.09
CA PRO A 172 -36.59 -34.66 25.41
C PRO A 172 -35.73 -33.40 25.77
N SER A 173 -36.04 -32.30 25.07
CA SER A 173 -36.12 -30.87 25.50
C SER A 173 -34.92 -30.03 26.00
N GLN A 174 -34.69 -28.91 25.27
CA GLN A 174 -34.41 -27.52 25.70
C GLN A 174 -33.31 -27.19 26.75
N ALA A 175 -32.28 -26.45 26.32
CA ALA A 175 -31.59 -25.33 27.03
C ALA A 175 -30.42 -24.81 26.15
N THR A 176 -30.53 -23.67 25.47
CA THR A 176 -30.09 -22.29 25.82
C THR A 176 -28.58 -22.03 25.92
N ALA A 177 -28.20 -20.90 25.31
CA ALA A 177 -26.85 -20.36 25.18
C ALA A 177 -26.14 -20.09 26.51
N SER A 178 -25.05 -20.79 26.79
CA SER A 178 -24.15 -20.43 27.90
C SER A 178 -22.67 -20.85 27.70
N ASP A 179 -22.17 -20.93 26.47
CA ASP A 179 -20.77 -21.32 26.20
C ASP A 179 -19.87 -20.23 25.60
N VAL A 180 -20.25 -18.96 25.73
CA VAL A 180 -19.37 -17.86 25.33
C VAL A 180 -19.29 -16.82 26.44
N GLY A 181 -18.21 -16.88 27.22
CA GLY A 181 -17.85 -15.86 28.20
C GLY A 181 -17.73 -14.49 27.54
N LYS A 182 -18.07 -13.42 28.28
CA LYS A 182 -18.26 -12.06 27.74
C LYS A 182 -17.00 -11.18 27.74
N SER A 183 -15.83 -11.70 28.10
CA SER A 183 -14.57 -10.95 27.96
C SER A 183 -13.33 -11.84 27.92
N ALA A 184 -12.25 -11.31 27.34
CA ALA A 184 -10.96 -11.98 27.21
C ALA A 184 -10.24 -12.20 28.56
N SER A 185 -10.63 -11.50 29.62
CA SER A 185 -10.00 -11.65 30.95
C SER A 185 -10.45 -12.93 31.66
N GLU A 186 -11.70 -13.35 31.52
CA GLU A 186 -12.21 -14.59 32.15
C GLU A 186 -11.70 -15.88 31.48
N ALA A 187 -11.25 -15.80 30.22
CA ALA A 187 -10.69 -16.95 29.52
C ALA A 187 -9.26 -17.30 29.98
N MET A 188 -8.52 -16.33 30.51
CA MET A 188 -7.13 -16.53 30.97
C MET A 188 -7.05 -17.16 32.36
N ASP A 189 -8.02 -16.92 33.24
CA ASP A 189 -8.03 -17.52 34.60
C ASP A 189 -8.28 -19.04 34.60
N LYS A 190 -8.92 -19.58 33.55
CA LYS A 190 -9.14 -21.03 33.40
C LYS A 190 -7.99 -21.79 32.73
N LEU A 191 -6.89 -21.10 32.38
CA LEU A 191 -5.71 -21.70 31.73
C LEU A 191 -4.50 -21.84 32.67
N SER A 192 -4.70 -21.74 33.99
CA SER A 192 -3.65 -22.07 34.96
C SER A 192 -3.80 -23.53 35.39
N VAL A 193 -3.01 -24.39 34.74
CA VAL A 193 -2.77 -25.77 35.18
C VAL A 193 -1.75 -25.70 36.32
N GLN A 194 -2.17 -26.09 37.53
CA GLN A 194 -1.31 -26.77 38.49
C GLN A 194 -1.75 -28.23 38.57
#